data_AF-A0A661TX60-F1
#
_entry.id   AF-A0A661TX60-F1
#
_cell.length_a   1.000
_cell.length_b   1.000
_cell.length_c   1.000
_cell.angle_alpha   90.00
_cell.angle_beta   90.00
_cell.angle_gamma   90.00
#
_symmetry.space_group_name_H-M   'P 1'
#
loop_
_entity.id
_entity.type
_entity.pdbx_description
1 polymer ?
#
loop_
_entity_poly.entity_id
_entity_poly.type
_entity_poly.pdbx_seq_one_letter_code
_entity_poly.pdbx_strand_id
1 'polypeptide(L)'
;MDISHRDFVNDYLVANLNRLRDILRDDYPRIFIILGNDDGRFEESTLLDVSTQSIWEYAHNRKIQYNDWVVYGYSFIPPTPFHLKDWERYDVSRYVDPGCIPPEDGVHTTPVSENEVRYSTIKEDLKRLTDDDDLKNAVFLFHSPPYKTNLDRAGLDGVVVDHAPVDVHIGSIAIKQFIESKQPLLTLHGHVHESARLTGSWRDRIGRTHMFSAAHSGPELSLVKFELEDLESAKRELI
;
A
#
# COMPACT_ATOMS: atom_id res chain seq x y z
N MET A 1 18.29 27.55 -7.95
CA MET A 1 18.01 26.11 -7.78
C MET A 1 18.61 25.74 -6.44
N ASP A 2 17.77 25.41 -5.47
CA ASP A 2 18.24 24.91 -4.18
C ASP A 2 18.75 23.48 -4.41
N ILE A 3 20.07 23.28 -4.24
CA ILE A 3 20.77 22.02 -4.51
C ILE A 3 20.90 21.21 -3.21
N SER A 4 20.27 21.64 -2.10
CA SER A 4 20.14 20.79 -0.92
C SER A 4 18.99 19.81 -1.10
N HIS A 5 19.21 18.75 -1.89
CA HIS A 5 18.40 17.54 -1.71
C HIS A 5 18.69 17.03 -0.29
N ARG A 6 17.83 17.44 0.66
CA ARG A 6 17.81 16.84 1.99
C ARG A 6 17.30 15.42 1.82
N ASP A 7 18.01 14.48 2.41
CA ASP A 7 17.61 13.08 2.44
C ASP A 7 16.39 13.00 3.36
N PHE A 8 15.19 12.92 2.79
CA PHE A 8 13.96 12.94 3.58
C PHE A 8 13.91 11.77 4.57
N VAL A 9 14.43 10.60 4.20
CA VAL A 9 14.43 9.42 5.06
C VAL A 9 15.34 9.66 6.26
N ASN A 10 16.60 10.03 6.05
CA ASN A 10 17.56 10.18 7.13
C ASN A 10 17.41 11.52 7.89
N ASP A 11 17.29 12.63 7.18
CA ASP A 11 17.30 13.97 7.79
C ASP A 11 15.98 14.33 8.45
N TYR A 12 14.86 13.72 8.02
CA TYR A 12 13.54 14.00 8.56
C TYR A 12 12.92 12.80 9.29
N LEU A 13 12.65 11.68 8.61
CA LEU A 13 11.93 10.56 9.24
C LEU A 13 12.74 9.95 10.39
N VAL A 14 13.98 9.52 10.12
CA VAL A 14 14.87 8.92 11.11
C VAL A 14 15.15 9.87 12.26
N ALA A 15 15.47 11.13 11.97
CA ALA A 15 15.75 12.14 12.99
C ALA A 15 14.55 12.33 13.95
N ASN A 16 13.33 12.47 13.42
CA ASN A 16 12.13 12.68 14.24
C ASN A 16 11.71 11.41 14.98
N LEU A 17 11.81 10.24 14.36
CA LEU A 17 11.48 8.97 15.01
C LEU A 17 12.47 8.60 16.12
N ASN A 18 13.76 8.90 15.96
CA ASN A 18 14.73 8.79 17.05
C ASN A 18 14.39 9.70 18.22
N ARG A 19 14.05 10.96 17.94
CA ARG A 19 13.60 11.89 18.99
C ARG A 19 12.34 11.37 19.70
N LEU A 20 11.41 10.79 18.96
CA LEU A 20 10.21 10.18 19.55
C LEU A 20 10.56 8.95 20.40
N ARG A 21 11.50 8.12 19.94
CA ARG A 21 12.02 6.97 20.70
C ARG A 21 12.68 7.39 22.01
N ASP A 22 13.45 8.48 22.02
CA ASP A 22 14.07 9.01 23.23
C ASP A 22 13.04 9.52 24.26
N ILE A 23 11.92 10.07 23.76
CA ILE A 23 10.80 10.56 24.57
C ILE A 23 9.97 9.41 25.13
N LEU A 24 9.57 8.45 24.29
CA LEU A 24 8.67 7.35 24.65
C LEU A 24 9.38 6.19 25.36
N ARG A 25 10.67 5.98 25.10
CA ARG A 25 11.49 4.91 25.69
C ARG A 25 10.82 3.53 25.52
N ASP A 26 10.45 2.90 26.64
CA ASP A 26 9.85 1.56 26.66
C ASP A 26 8.44 1.55 26.02
N ASP A 27 7.79 2.71 25.88
CA ASP A 27 6.50 2.88 25.22
C ASP A 27 6.62 3.17 23.70
N TYR A 28 7.83 3.12 23.13
CA TYR A 28 8.01 3.34 21.70
C TYR A 28 7.32 2.24 20.88
N PRO A 29 6.38 2.57 19.97
CA PRO A 29 5.61 1.56 19.27
C PRO A 29 6.46 0.84 18.22
N ARG A 30 6.07 -0.38 17.89
CA ARG A 30 6.55 -1.03 16.67
C ARG A 30 5.90 -0.34 15.47
N ILE A 31 6.74 0.18 14.58
CA ILE A 31 6.30 0.87 13.35
C ILE A 31 6.54 -0.05 12.17
N PHE A 32 5.49 -0.41 11.45
CA PHE A 32 5.58 -1.19 10.22
C PHE A 32 5.41 -0.24 9.03
N ILE A 33 6.29 -0.31 8.04
CA ILE A 33 6.28 0.60 6.89
C ILE A 33 6.42 -0.16 5.57
N ILE A 34 5.71 0.35 4.55
CA ILE A 34 5.86 -0.01 3.15
C ILE A 34 6.02 1.29 2.36
N LEU A 35 6.57 1.20 1.15
CA LEU A 35 6.61 2.33 0.21
C LEU A 35 5.31 2.40 -0.60
N GLY A 36 4.90 3.61 -0.95
CA GLY A 36 3.80 3.90 -1.86
C GLY A 36 4.26 4.05 -3.30
N ASN A 37 3.31 4.11 -4.24
CA ASN A 37 3.61 4.12 -5.68
C ASN A 37 4.42 5.31 -6.17
N ASP A 38 4.35 6.44 -5.48
CA ASP A 38 5.09 7.66 -5.82
C ASP A 38 6.46 7.75 -5.13
N ASP A 39 6.78 6.80 -4.25
CA ASP A 39 8.10 6.71 -3.65
C ASP A 39 9.07 6.01 -4.62
N GLY A 40 10.19 6.66 -4.92
CA GLY A 40 11.24 6.03 -5.73
C GLY A 40 11.86 4.83 -5.01
N ARG A 41 11.93 3.68 -5.68
CA ARG A 41 12.52 2.44 -5.13
C ARG A 41 14.00 2.56 -4.82
N PHE A 42 14.70 3.55 -5.35
CA PHE A 42 16.07 3.86 -4.93
C PHE A 42 16.21 4.09 -3.41
N GLU A 43 15.14 4.54 -2.73
CA GLU A 43 15.10 4.71 -1.28
C GLU A 43 14.91 3.39 -0.50
N GLU A 44 14.51 2.29 -1.16
CA GLU A 44 14.25 1.00 -0.50
C GLU A 44 15.47 0.51 0.28
N SER A 45 16.68 0.70 -0.27
CA SER A 45 17.94 0.33 0.40
C SER A 45 18.13 1.09 1.72
N THR A 46 17.89 2.40 1.73
CA THR A 46 17.93 3.22 2.94
C THR A 46 16.90 2.76 3.96
N LEU A 47 15.67 2.46 3.54
CA LEU A 47 14.61 1.96 4.44
C LEU A 47 14.97 0.62 5.09
N LEU A 48 15.62 -0.26 4.33
CA LEU A 48 16.11 -1.55 4.80
C LEU A 48 17.25 -1.39 5.81
N ASP A 49 18.23 -0.54 5.50
CA ASP A 49 19.38 -0.30 6.37
C ASP A 49 18.95 0.30 7.72
N VAL A 50 18.06 1.28 7.70
CA VAL A 50 17.50 1.89 8.92
C VAL A 50 16.67 0.89 9.73
N SER A 51 15.98 -0.05 9.07
CA SER A 51 15.20 -1.07 9.76
C SER A 51 16.06 -1.95 10.68
N THR A 52 17.36 -2.10 10.39
CA THR A 52 18.32 -2.81 11.27
C THR A 52 18.58 -2.09 12.61
N GLN A 53 18.22 -0.81 12.71
CA GLN A 53 18.40 0.03 13.89
C GLN A 53 17.15 0.07 14.79
N SER A 54 16.16 -0.78 14.51
CA SER A 54 14.89 -0.88 15.25
C SER A 54 14.12 0.44 15.36
N ILE A 55 14.19 1.28 14.32
CA ILE A 55 13.37 2.49 14.19
C ILE A 55 12.01 2.14 13.59
N TRP A 56 12.00 1.27 12.59
CA TRP A 56 10.80 0.67 12.01
C TRP A 56 11.13 -0.74 11.49
N GLU A 57 10.09 -1.44 11.07
CA GLU A 57 10.15 -2.72 10.40
C GLU A 57 9.65 -2.57 8.97
N TYR A 58 10.58 -2.66 8.01
CA TYR A 58 10.22 -2.61 6.60
C TYR A 58 9.51 -3.90 6.18
N ALA A 59 8.25 -3.77 5.75
CA ALA A 59 7.32 -4.90 5.60
C ALA A 59 7.10 -5.37 4.16
N HIS A 60 7.54 -4.62 3.15
CA HIS A 60 7.33 -5.00 1.75
C HIS A 60 7.89 -6.40 1.46
N ASN A 61 7.06 -7.29 0.89
CA ASN A 61 7.38 -8.68 0.57
C ASN A 61 7.92 -9.48 1.77
N ARG A 62 7.45 -9.18 2.99
CA ARG A 62 7.88 -9.83 4.23
C ARG A 62 6.70 -10.26 5.09
N LYS A 63 6.95 -11.25 5.94
CA LYS A 63 6.07 -11.71 7.01
C LYS A 63 6.75 -11.37 8.34
N ILE A 64 6.06 -10.65 9.22
CA ILE A 64 6.64 -10.16 10.47
C ILE A 64 5.73 -10.55 11.63
N GLN A 65 6.28 -11.31 12.59
CA GLN A 65 5.52 -11.73 13.77
C GLN A 65 5.23 -10.55 14.71
N TYR A 66 3.98 -10.43 15.13
CA TYR A 66 3.51 -9.45 16.11
C TYR A 66 2.54 -10.13 17.08
N ASN A 67 3.05 -10.60 18.21
CA ASN A 67 2.31 -11.38 19.21
C ASN A 67 1.59 -12.58 18.57
N ASP A 68 0.25 -12.65 18.62
CA ASP A 68 -0.56 -13.72 18.02
C ASP A 68 -0.94 -13.45 16.54
N TRP A 69 -0.50 -12.32 16.00
CA TRP A 69 -0.74 -11.87 14.63
C TRP A 69 0.53 -11.88 13.79
N VAL A 70 0.33 -11.85 12.47
CA VAL A 70 1.42 -11.73 11.52
C VAL A 70 1.12 -10.56 10.59
N VAL A 71 2.08 -9.64 10.48
CA VAL A 71 2.02 -8.47 9.61
C VAL A 71 2.68 -8.81 8.28
N TYR A 72 1.97 -8.56 7.19
CA TYR A 72 2.45 -8.71 5.82
C TYR A 72 2.46 -7.35 5.14
N GLY A 73 3.48 -7.03 4.36
CA GLY A 73 3.52 -5.79 3.58
C GLY A 73 3.63 -6.04 2.09
N TYR A 74 2.92 -5.24 1.29
CA TYR A 74 2.97 -5.33 -0.16
C TYR A 74 2.65 -3.98 -0.82
N SER A 75 3.63 -3.45 -1.54
CA SER A 75 3.61 -2.06 -2.06
C SER A 75 3.04 -1.93 -3.47
N PHE A 76 3.06 -3.01 -4.25
CA PHE A 76 2.74 -2.88 -5.67
C PHE A 76 1.28 -2.53 -5.90
N ILE A 77 1.05 -1.68 -6.91
CA ILE A 77 -0.27 -1.29 -7.41
C ILE A 77 -0.42 -1.71 -8.88
N PRO A 78 -1.67 -1.82 -9.39
CA PRO A 78 -1.92 -1.99 -10.82
C PRO A 78 -1.32 -0.84 -11.66
N PRO A 79 -1.12 -1.04 -12.98
CA PRO A 79 -0.55 -0.02 -13.85
C PRO A 79 -1.33 1.30 -13.81
N THR A 80 -0.61 2.43 -13.74
CA THR A 80 -1.21 3.77 -13.73
C THR A 80 -0.80 4.61 -14.94
N PRO A 81 -1.39 5.81 -15.14
CA PRO A 81 -0.94 6.77 -16.14
C PRO A 81 0.43 7.41 -15.84
N PHE A 82 0.98 7.23 -14.64
CA PHE A 82 2.23 7.90 -14.23
C PHE A 82 3.46 7.21 -14.79
N HIS A 83 4.54 7.97 -15.03
CA HIS A 83 5.77 7.41 -15.61
C HIS A 83 6.62 6.61 -14.62
N LEU A 84 6.52 6.85 -13.31
CA LEU A 84 7.28 6.08 -12.32
C LEU A 84 6.63 4.70 -12.12
N LYS A 85 7.39 3.62 -12.34
CA LYS A 85 6.89 2.23 -12.36
C LYS A 85 7.49 1.32 -11.29
N ASP A 86 8.26 1.90 -10.38
CA ASP A 86 8.99 1.21 -9.31
C ASP A 86 8.12 0.27 -8.48
N TRP A 87 6.91 0.70 -8.16
CA TRP A 87 5.90 -0.06 -7.41
C TRP A 87 4.67 -0.34 -8.24
N GLU A 88 4.82 -0.46 -9.55
CA GLU A 88 3.77 -0.97 -10.42
C GLU A 88 4.03 -2.42 -10.81
N ARG A 89 2.94 -3.18 -10.87
CA ARG A 89 2.94 -4.58 -11.27
C ARG A 89 1.65 -4.86 -12.03
N TYR A 90 1.72 -5.70 -13.05
CA TYR A 90 0.51 -6.22 -13.66
C TYR A 90 -0.37 -6.90 -12.62
N ASP A 91 -1.68 -6.72 -12.71
CA ASP A 91 -2.57 -7.12 -11.62
C ASP A 91 -2.82 -8.65 -11.61
N VAL A 92 -3.64 -9.13 -12.55
CA VAL A 92 -3.92 -10.57 -12.75
C VAL A 92 -3.39 -11.10 -14.09
N SER A 93 -3.18 -10.21 -15.06
CA SER A 93 -2.68 -10.48 -16.41
C SER A 93 -2.00 -9.22 -16.95
N ARG A 94 -1.42 -9.29 -18.16
CA ARG A 94 -0.75 -8.15 -18.81
C ARG A 94 -1.71 -7.08 -19.37
N TYR A 95 -2.94 -7.05 -18.88
CA TYR A 95 -3.91 -6.03 -19.25
C TYR A 95 -3.55 -4.69 -18.58
N VAL A 96 -3.79 -3.60 -19.30
CA VAL A 96 -3.54 -2.22 -18.87
C VAL A 96 -4.80 -1.42 -19.19
N ASP A 97 -5.29 -0.66 -18.21
CA ASP A 97 -6.49 0.15 -18.40
C ASP A 97 -6.26 1.33 -19.37
N PRO A 98 -7.32 1.80 -20.06
CA PRO A 98 -7.23 2.95 -20.94
C PRO A 98 -6.56 4.15 -20.26
N GLY A 99 -5.54 4.72 -20.90
CA GLY A 99 -4.75 5.84 -20.37
C GLY A 99 -3.63 5.47 -19.41
N CYS A 100 -3.50 4.21 -19.01
CA CYS A 100 -2.38 3.74 -18.20
C CYS A 100 -1.19 3.34 -19.08
N ILE A 101 0.01 3.43 -18.51
CA ILE A 101 1.27 3.08 -19.19
C ILE A 101 1.70 1.70 -18.69
N PRO A 102 2.04 0.75 -19.58
CA PRO A 102 2.60 -0.53 -19.18
C PRO A 102 3.85 -0.38 -18.29
N PRO A 103 4.07 -1.26 -17.30
CA PRO A 103 5.25 -1.19 -16.44
C PRO A 103 6.59 -1.18 -17.22
N GLU A 104 6.67 -1.83 -18.38
CA GLU A 104 7.86 -1.86 -19.24
C GLU A 104 8.11 -0.57 -20.05
N ASP A 105 7.10 0.28 -20.18
CA ASP A 105 7.18 1.51 -20.99
C ASP A 105 7.41 2.77 -20.14
N GLY A 106 7.48 2.62 -18.81
CA GLY A 106 7.79 3.71 -17.89
C GLY A 106 9.23 3.70 -17.37
N VAL A 107 9.44 4.39 -16.25
CA VAL A 107 10.74 4.63 -15.61
C VAL A 107 10.82 3.86 -14.31
N HIS A 108 11.90 3.08 -14.17
CA HIS A 108 12.29 2.41 -12.94
C HIS A 108 13.56 3.09 -12.42
N THR A 109 13.59 3.43 -11.14
CA THR A 109 14.76 4.07 -10.51
C THR A 109 15.81 3.05 -10.08
N THR A 110 15.44 1.77 -10.05
CA THR A 110 16.34 0.65 -9.78
C THR A 110 16.34 -0.33 -10.95
N PRO A 111 17.46 -1.04 -11.23
CA PRO A 111 17.49 -2.04 -12.28
C PRO A 111 16.51 -3.18 -11.98
N VAL A 112 15.70 -3.53 -12.97
CA VAL A 112 14.76 -4.64 -12.89
C VAL A 112 14.78 -5.41 -14.21
N SER A 113 14.67 -6.74 -14.15
CA SER A 113 14.83 -7.56 -15.36
C SER A 113 13.62 -7.44 -16.28
N GLU A 114 13.82 -7.49 -17.61
CA GLU A 114 12.71 -7.45 -18.58
C GLU A 114 11.67 -8.56 -18.33
N ASN A 115 12.13 -9.73 -17.88
CA ASN A 115 11.26 -10.84 -17.53
C ASN A 115 10.37 -10.49 -16.33
N GLU A 116 10.96 -9.95 -15.27
CA GLU A 116 10.20 -9.54 -14.09
C GLU A 116 9.15 -8.47 -14.42
N VAL A 117 9.52 -7.42 -15.16
CA VAL A 117 8.57 -6.35 -15.52
C VAL A 117 7.38 -6.89 -16.30
N ARG A 118 7.65 -7.76 -17.28
CA ARG A 118 6.64 -8.20 -18.24
C ARG A 118 5.73 -9.31 -17.73
N TYR A 119 6.22 -10.14 -16.81
CA TYR A 119 5.57 -11.40 -16.48
C TYR A 119 5.22 -11.56 -15.00
N SER A 120 5.77 -10.73 -14.09
CA SER A 120 5.34 -10.74 -12.70
C SER A 120 3.97 -10.10 -12.56
N THR A 121 3.14 -10.68 -11.69
CA THR A 121 1.80 -10.15 -11.38
C THR A 121 1.58 -10.07 -9.89
N ILE A 122 0.70 -9.15 -9.46
CA ILE A 122 0.27 -9.03 -8.07
C ILE A 122 -0.28 -10.36 -7.59
N LYS A 123 -1.10 -11.03 -8.40
CA LYS A 123 -1.65 -12.35 -8.09
C LYS A 123 -0.57 -13.38 -7.72
N GLU A 124 0.48 -13.50 -8.53
CA GLU A 124 1.54 -14.48 -8.28
C GLU A 124 2.48 -14.04 -7.15
N ASP A 125 2.69 -12.73 -6.97
CA ASP A 125 3.42 -12.20 -5.83
C ASP A 125 2.71 -12.54 -4.51
N LEU A 126 1.41 -12.30 -4.40
CA LEU A 126 0.65 -12.61 -3.18
C LEU A 126 0.65 -14.11 -2.89
N LYS A 127 0.54 -14.95 -3.92
CA LYS A 127 0.67 -16.39 -3.77
C LYS A 127 2.04 -16.78 -3.18
N ARG A 128 3.14 -16.21 -3.69
CA ARG A 128 4.49 -16.45 -3.16
C ARG A 128 4.66 -15.89 -1.75
N LEU A 129 4.14 -14.68 -1.50
CA LEU A 129 4.26 -14.00 -0.23
C LEU A 129 3.58 -14.80 0.88
N THR A 130 2.44 -15.43 0.63
CA THR A 130 1.69 -16.13 1.69
C THR A 130 1.89 -17.63 1.70
N ASP A 131 2.28 -18.23 0.58
CA ASP A 131 2.39 -19.69 0.43
C ASP A 131 1.09 -20.39 0.92
N ASP A 132 1.22 -21.37 1.82
CA ASP A 132 0.11 -22.12 2.43
C ASP A 132 -0.26 -21.65 3.86
N ASP A 133 0.08 -20.42 4.24
CA ASP A 133 -0.19 -19.89 5.59
C ASP A 133 -1.69 -19.87 5.95
N ASP A 134 -1.99 -20.10 7.24
CA ASP A 134 -3.30 -19.79 7.85
C ASP A 134 -3.38 -18.28 8.14
N LEU A 135 -4.12 -17.56 7.31
CA LEU A 135 -4.19 -16.09 7.35
C LEU A 135 -5.26 -15.57 8.33
N LYS A 136 -5.84 -16.41 9.19
CA LYS A 136 -6.90 -15.98 10.11
C LYS A 136 -6.52 -14.81 11.03
N ASN A 137 -5.24 -14.69 11.38
CA ASN A 137 -4.69 -13.61 12.22
C ASN A 137 -3.74 -12.69 11.43
N ALA A 138 -3.83 -12.70 10.10
CA ALA A 138 -2.97 -11.90 9.25
C ALA A 138 -3.49 -10.46 9.14
N VAL A 139 -2.57 -9.50 9.31
CA VAL A 139 -2.78 -8.07 9.03
C VAL A 139 -1.95 -7.72 7.80
N PHE A 140 -2.59 -7.27 6.73
CA PHE A 140 -1.88 -6.85 5.52
C PHE A 140 -1.81 -5.33 5.45
N LEU A 141 -0.61 -4.82 5.18
CA LEU A 141 -0.36 -3.46 4.70
C LEU A 141 -0.26 -3.56 3.18
N PHE A 142 -1.33 -3.24 2.48
CA PHE A 142 -1.36 -3.09 1.04
C PHE A 142 -1.28 -1.60 0.68
N HIS A 143 -0.49 -1.22 -0.32
CA HIS A 143 -0.64 0.15 -0.84
C HIS A 143 -1.92 0.27 -1.67
N SER A 144 -2.17 -0.68 -2.58
CA SER A 144 -3.39 -0.69 -3.40
C SER A 144 -4.63 -1.17 -2.63
N PRO A 145 -5.79 -0.51 -2.78
CA PRO A 145 -7.07 -1.02 -2.31
C PRO A 145 -7.62 -2.15 -3.21
N PRO A 146 -8.51 -3.01 -2.71
CA PRO A 146 -9.19 -4.02 -3.51
C PRO A 146 -10.19 -3.40 -4.48
N TYR A 147 -10.23 -3.94 -5.70
CA TYR A 147 -11.10 -3.46 -6.77
C TYR A 147 -12.59 -3.48 -6.42
N LYS A 148 -13.32 -2.44 -6.81
CA LYS A 148 -14.78 -2.28 -6.59
C LYS A 148 -15.18 -2.34 -5.12
N THR A 149 -14.51 -1.54 -4.30
CA THR A 149 -14.85 -1.30 -2.91
C THR A 149 -15.07 0.19 -2.67
N ASN A 150 -15.42 0.56 -1.45
CA ASN A 150 -15.46 1.98 -1.08
C ASN A 150 -14.07 2.63 -1.03
N LEU A 151 -13.00 1.84 -1.10
CA LEU A 151 -11.62 2.28 -0.88
C LEU A 151 -10.84 2.58 -2.17
N ASP A 152 -11.40 2.27 -3.34
CA ASP A 152 -10.69 2.34 -4.62
C ASP A 152 -11.36 3.25 -5.66
N ARG A 153 -12.34 4.06 -5.25
CA ARG A 153 -13.04 4.99 -6.13
C ARG A 153 -12.21 6.24 -6.39
N ALA A 154 -11.91 6.51 -7.65
CA ALA A 154 -11.29 7.75 -8.13
C ALA A 154 -12.33 8.67 -8.81
N GLY A 155 -12.01 9.96 -8.90
CA GLY A 155 -12.81 11.02 -9.50
C GLY A 155 -12.76 11.03 -11.03
N LEU A 156 -12.94 9.86 -11.65
CA LEU A 156 -12.82 9.64 -13.09
C LEU A 156 -14.19 9.60 -13.80
N ASP A 157 -15.24 10.09 -13.13
CA ASP A 157 -16.60 10.11 -13.68
C ASP A 157 -16.65 10.87 -15.02
N GLY A 158 -17.05 10.17 -16.08
CA GLY A 158 -17.19 10.73 -17.43
C GLY A 158 -15.87 10.91 -18.20
N VAL A 159 -14.75 10.44 -17.66
CA VAL A 159 -13.46 10.46 -18.36
C VAL A 159 -13.44 9.40 -19.47
N VAL A 160 -12.98 9.80 -20.65
CA VAL A 160 -12.84 8.94 -21.84
C VAL A 160 -11.42 9.10 -22.40
N VAL A 161 -10.73 7.98 -22.62
CA VAL A 161 -9.39 7.92 -23.23
C VAL A 161 -9.44 6.97 -24.41
N ASP A 162 -8.88 7.36 -25.55
CA ASP A 162 -8.88 6.56 -26.80
C ASP A 162 -10.27 6.02 -27.19
N HIS A 163 -11.30 6.85 -27.01
CA HIS A 163 -12.71 6.52 -27.25
C HIS A 163 -13.31 5.44 -26.32
N ALA A 164 -12.60 5.04 -25.27
CA ALA A 164 -13.08 4.13 -24.23
C ALA A 164 -13.32 4.89 -22.90
N PRO A 165 -14.43 4.62 -22.18
CA PRO A 165 -14.61 5.16 -20.84
C PRO A 165 -13.57 4.54 -19.89
N VAL A 166 -13.02 5.36 -18.99
CA VAL A 166 -12.11 4.91 -17.95
C VAL A 166 -12.92 4.33 -16.78
N ASP A 167 -12.41 3.28 -16.13
CA ASP A 167 -13.02 2.74 -14.91
C ASP A 167 -12.81 3.73 -13.74
N VAL A 168 -13.86 3.94 -12.95
CA VAL A 168 -13.79 4.78 -11.75
C VAL A 168 -13.22 4.02 -10.55
N HIS A 169 -13.07 2.71 -10.67
CA HIS A 169 -12.44 1.83 -9.70
C HIS A 169 -11.03 1.46 -10.15
N ILE A 170 -10.02 1.93 -9.43
CA ILE A 170 -8.60 1.77 -9.79
C ILE A 170 -7.84 0.82 -8.87
N GLY A 171 -8.58 0.07 -8.03
CA GLY A 171 -8.01 -0.93 -7.12
C GLY A 171 -7.57 -2.20 -7.84
N SER A 172 -6.89 -3.08 -7.10
CA SER A 172 -6.41 -4.37 -7.60
C SER A 172 -7.48 -5.46 -7.53
N ILE A 173 -7.73 -6.12 -8.66
CA ILE A 173 -8.54 -7.33 -8.78
C ILE A 173 -7.83 -8.48 -8.08
N ALA A 174 -6.50 -8.59 -8.19
CA ALA A 174 -5.74 -9.64 -7.52
C ALA A 174 -5.87 -9.56 -5.99
N ILE A 175 -5.76 -8.36 -5.40
CA ILE A 175 -5.96 -8.13 -3.96
C ILE A 175 -7.38 -8.48 -3.56
N LYS A 176 -8.39 -8.08 -4.34
CA LYS A 176 -9.79 -8.47 -4.07
C LYS A 176 -9.96 -9.99 -4.02
N GLN A 177 -9.51 -10.68 -5.07
CA GLN A 177 -9.60 -12.15 -5.17
C GLN A 177 -8.82 -12.84 -4.05
N PHE A 178 -7.67 -12.29 -3.67
CA PHE A 178 -6.89 -12.75 -2.54
C PHE A 178 -7.69 -12.64 -1.23
N ILE A 179 -8.30 -11.48 -0.96
CA ILE A 179 -9.12 -11.28 0.24
C ILE A 179 -10.32 -12.22 0.25
N GLU A 180 -11.05 -12.35 -0.85
CA GLU A 180 -12.20 -13.25 -0.97
C GLU A 180 -11.83 -14.71 -0.69
N SER A 181 -10.68 -15.18 -1.18
CA SER A 181 -10.26 -16.58 -1.07
C SER A 181 -9.54 -16.91 0.23
N LYS A 182 -8.68 -16.02 0.72
CA LYS A 182 -7.81 -16.26 1.88
C LYS A 182 -8.36 -15.69 3.18
N GLN A 183 -9.27 -14.72 3.10
CA GLN A 183 -9.97 -14.13 4.24
C GLN A 183 -9.04 -13.75 5.41
N PRO A 184 -8.04 -12.87 5.20
CA PRO A 184 -7.18 -12.38 6.28
C PRO A 184 -7.97 -11.60 7.34
N LEU A 185 -7.39 -11.32 8.50
CA LEU A 185 -8.11 -10.63 9.58
C LEU A 185 -8.45 -9.19 9.17
N LEU A 186 -7.42 -8.48 8.73
CA LEU A 186 -7.44 -7.06 8.45
C LEU A 186 -6.55 -6.75 7.26
N THR A 187 -7.01 -5.84 6.40
CA THR A 187 -6.19 -5.24 5.36
C THR A 187 -6.26 -3.71 5.47
N LEU A 188 -5.09 -3.08 5.36
CA LEU A 188 -4.89 -1.64 5.42
C LEU A 188 -4.47 -1.16 4.04
N HIS A 189 -5.01 -0.02 3.60
CA HIS A 189 -4.88 0.47 2.22
C HIS A 189 -4.52 1.95 2.13
N GLY A 190 -3.88 2.31 1.01
CA GLY A 190 -3.53 3.68 0.62
C GLY A 190 -3.99 4.01 -0.80
N HIS A 191 -3.10 4.64 -1.57
CA HIS A 191 -3.20 4.93 -3.01
C HIS A 191 -4.31 5.91 -3.45
N VAL A 192 -5.59 5.65 -3.14
CA VAL A 192 -6.72 6.44 -3.68
C VAL A 192 -7.22 7.46 -2.66
N HIS A 193 -6.55 8.61 -2.59
CA HIS A 193 -6.71 9.60 -1.52
C HIS A 193 -8.11 10.23 -1.45
N GLU A 194 -8.82 10.27 -2.57
CA GLU A 194 -10.14 10.87 -2.68
C GLU A 194 -11.29 9.90 -2.41
N SER A 195 -11.03 8.57 -2.33
CA SER A 195 -12.07 7.57 -2.19
C SER A 195 -12.99 7.84 -1.01
N ALA A 196 -12.45 8.09 0.18
CA ALA A 196 -13.28 8.33 1.37
C ALA A 196 -14.21 9.54 1.24
N ARG A 197 -13.79 10.59 0.51
CA ARG A 197 -14.63 11.76 0.20
C ARG A 197 -15.70 11.40 -0.83
N LEU A 198 -15.35 10.63 -1.85
CA LEU A 198 -16.25 10.27 -2.95
C LEU A 198 -17.29 9.22 -2.57
N THR A 199 -16.94 8.25 -1.73
CA THR A 199 -17.80 7.13 -1.31
C THR A 199 -18.49 7.41 0.02
N GLY A 200 -17.98 8.35 0.81
CA GLY A 200 -18.43 8.61 2.18
C GLY A 200 -17.97 7.55 3.18
N SER A 201 -17.10 6.61 2.79
CA SER A 201 -16.59 5.55 3.68
C SER A 201 -15.08 5.38 3.56
N TRP A 202 -14.41 5.26 4.70
CA TRP A 202 -12.98 4.95 4.83
C TRP A 202 -12.74 3.46 5.15
N ARG A 203 -13.81 2.67 5.26
CA ARG A 203 -13.77 1.25 5.56
C ARG A 203 -14.72 0.44 4.69
N ASP A 204 -14.42 -0.84 4.55
CA ASP A 204 -15.26 -1.81 3.85
C ASP A 204 -15.02 -3.22 4.43
N ARG A 205 -15.82 -4.22 3.99
CA ARG A 205 -15.73 -5.60 4.50
C ARG A 205 -16.07 -6.63 3.42
N ILE A 206 -15.21 -7.65 3.28
CA ILE A 206 -15.45 -8.82 2.41
C ILE A 206 -15.40 -10.07 3.28
N GLY A 207 -16.55 -10.72 3.45
CA GLY A 207 -16.69 -11.84 4.37
C GLY A 207 -16.29 -11.44 5.79
N ARG A 208 -15.31 -12.11 6.38
CA ARG A 208 -14.79 -11.77 7.72
C ARG A 208 -13.72 -10.67 7.72
N THR A 209 -13.11 -10.37 6.58
CA THR A 209 -11.97 -9.46 6.49
C THR A 209 -12.43 -8.01 6.57
N HIS A 210 -11.91 -7.29 7.55
CA HIS A 210 -12.06 -5.84 7.63
C HIS A 210 -11.04 -5.16 6.72
N MET A 211 -11.44 -4.06 6.08
CA MET A 211 -10.57 -3.31 5.18
C MET A 211 -10.65 -1.83 5.54
N PHE A 212 -9.53 -1.22 5.89
CA PHE A 212 -9.47 0.19 6.28
C PHE A 212 -8.52 0.97 5.38
N SER A 213 -8.85 2.23 5.13
CA SER A 213 -7.95 3.18 4.47
C SER A 213 -7.84 4.45 5.29
N ALA A 214 -6.61 4.91 5.46
CA ALA A 214 -6.31 6.23 6.01
C ALA A 214 -6.06 7.27 4.91
N ALA A 215 -6.13 6.89 3.63
CA ALA A 215 -5.91 7.79 2.49
C ALA A 215 -6.90 8.97 2.53
N HIS A 216 -6.39 10.17 2.28
CA HIS A 216 -7.14 11.41 2.45
C HIS A 216 -6.66 12.49 1.50
N SER A 217 -7.61 13.21 0.91
CA SER A 217 -7.36 14.30 -0.04
C SER A 217 -7.49 15.69 0.57
N GLY A 218 -7.73 15.79 1.89
CA GLY A 218 -7.79 17.06 2.63
C GLY A 218 -6.46 17.41 3.32
N PRO A 219 -6.37 18.60 3.92
CA PRO A 219 -5.15 19.07 4.60
C PRO A 219 -4.88 18.38 5.95
N GLU A 220 -5.85 17.67 6.51
CA GLU A 220 -5.77 17.04 7.83
C GLU A 220 -4.92 15.75 7.82
N LEU A 221 -4.37 15.39 8.98
CA LEU A 221 -3.85 14.05 9.20
C LEU A 221 -5.03 13.09 9.43
N SER A 222 -5.19 12.12 8.54
CA SER A 222 -6.18 11.06 8.68
C SER A 222 -5.57 9.88 9.43
N LEU A 223 -6.08 9.62 10.64
CA LEU A 223 -5.63 8.57 11.53
C LEU A 223 -6.75 7.53 11.73
N VAL A 224 -6.44 6.25 11.49
CA VAL A 224 -7.34 5.13 11.79
C VAL A 224 -6.84 4.39 13.02
N LYS A 225 -7.70 4.22 14.01
CA LYS A 225 -7.41 3.58 15.30
C LYS A 225 -8.32 2.38 15.50
N PHE A 226 -7.77 1.27 15.92
CA PHE A 226 -8.48 0.01 16.15
C PHE A 226 -7.72 -0.87 17.12
N GLU A 227 -8.45 -1.79 17.74
CA GLU A 227 -7.90 -2.92 18.49
C GLU A 227 -8.01 -4.17 17.60
N LEU A 228 -7.00 -5.03 17.56
CA LEU A 228 -6.99 -6.19 16.66
C LEU A 228 -8.05 -7.24 17.02
N GLU A 229 -8.49 -7.24 18.27
CA GLU A 229 -9.54 -8.08 18.84
C GLU A 229 -10.96 -7.51 18.61
N ASP A 230 -11.08 -6.21 18.27
CA ASP A 230 -12.36 -5.54 18.04
C ASP A 230 -12.27 -4.51 16.89
N LEU A 231 -12.24 -5.04 15.67
CA LEU A 231 -12.16 -4.22 14.45
C LEU A 231 -13.46 -3.50 14.10
N GLU A 232 -14.60 -3.88 14.70
CA GLU A 232 -15.88 -3.21 14.46
C GLU A 232 -15.90 -1.80 15.05
N SER A 233 -15.23 -1.61 16.20
CA SER A 233 -15.13 -0.34 16.92
C SER A 233 -14.07 0.61 16.36
N ALA A 234 -13.39 0.23 15.28
CA ALA A 234 -12.41 1.06 14.60
C ALA A 234 -12.95 2.46 14.27
N LYS A 235 -12.13 3.49 14.48
CA LYS A 235 -12.49 4.89 14.26
C LYS A 235 -11.48 5.58 13.36
N ARG A 236 -11.97 6.54 12.58
CA ARG A 236 -11.15 7.48 11.83
C ARG A 236 -11.25 8.86 12.45
N GLU A 237 -10.11 9.46 12.73
CA GLU A 237 -9.95 10.81 13.24
C GLU A 237 -9.25 11.66 12.15
N LEU A 238 -9.72 12.89 11.94
CA LEU A 238 -9.04 13.89 11.11
C LEU A 238 -8.49 14.96 12.06
N ILE A 239 -7.17 15.13 12.07
CA ILE A 239 -6.42 15.97 13.02
C ILE A 239 -5.77 17.15 12.29
#